data_AF-A0A4R3TGC0-F1
#
_entry.id   AF-A0A4R3TGC0-F1
#
_cell.length_a   1.000
_cell.length_b   1.000
_cell.length_c   1.000
_cell.angle_alpha   90.00
_cell.angle_beta   90.00
_cell.angle_gamma   90.00
#
_symmetry.space_group_name_H-M   'P 1'
#
loop_
_entity.id
_entity.type
_entity.pdbx_description
1 polymer ?
#
loop_
_entity_poly.entity_id
_entity_poly.type
_entity_poly.pdbx_seq_one_letter_code
_entity_poly.pdbx_strand_id
1 'polypeptide(L)'
;MSCQHAFTEKLATFRPNEEDKEALRQFLMQLMHTLLENDLSKDMAVLTTKMTTKRSYYKPLKEDGTPAHFLKATPKTRLDFCTKCGICATHCPMGAISFENFYEIIGTCIKCQACVQSCLAKAKYFDDADFLSHVAMLEKNYQKPKENTFWLANTL
;
A
#
# COMPACT_ATOMS: atom_id res chain seq x y z
N MET A 1 -5.00 -8.81 -3.24
CA MET A 1 -6.00 -7.79 -3.59
C MET A 1 -5.29 -6.69 -4.33
N SER A 2 -5.54 -6.57 -5.63
CA SER A 2 -4.97 -5.54 -6.50
C SER A 2 -5.62 -4.20 -6.15
N CYS A 3 -4.86 -3.30 -5.52
CA CYS A 3 -5.26 -1.91 -5.36
C CYS A 3 -4.20 -1.01 -6.00
N GLN A 4 -4.64 0.17 -6.46
CA GLN A 4 -3.73 1.18 -6.96
C GLN A 4 -2.62 1.48 -5.96
N HIS A 5 -1.38 1.52 -6.45
CA HIS A 5 -0.23 1.74 -5.58
C HIS A 5 -0.25 3.16 -4.98
N ALA A 6 0.06 3.28 -3.69
CA ALA A 6 0.00 4.58 -3.01
C ALA A 6 0.95 5.64 -3.63
N PHE A 7 2.08 5.21 -4.20
CA PHE A 7 3.12 6.11 -4.70
C PHE A 7 2.91 6.59 -6.14
N THR A 8 2.03 5.96 -6.91
CA THR A 8 1.90 6.24 -8.34
C THR A 8 0.53 5.84 -8.89
N GLU A 9 0.05 6.65 -9.83
CA GLU A 9 -1.17 6.38 -10.60
C GLU A 9 -0.93 5.47 -11.80
N LYS A 10 0.29 4.95 -12.01
CA LYS A 10 0.62 4.05 -13.12
C LYS A 10 0.49 2.56 -12.78
N LEU A 11 0.39 2.22 -11.49
CA LEU A 11 0.39 0.84 -11.02
C LEU A 11 -0.96 0.46 -10.43
N ALA A 12 -1.60 -0.56 -11.01
CA ALA A 12 -2.91 -1.07 -10.60
C ALA A 12 -4.00 0.02 -10.55
N THR A 13 -3.91 1.00 -11.44
CA THR A 13 -4.91 2.06 -11.61
C THR A 13 -6.29 1.44 -11.85
N PHE A 14 -7.32 2.04 -11.25
CA PHE A 14 -8.71 1.56 -11.31
C PHE A 14 -8.94 0.16 -10.70
N ARG A 15 -7.97 -0.39 -9.96
CA ARG A 15 -8.13 -1.63 -9.19
C ARG A 15 -8.37 -1.29 -7.70
N PRO A 16 -9.28 -1.97 -6.98
CA PRO A 16 -10.12 -3.06 -7.47
C PRO A 16 -11.23 -2.58 -8.42
N ASN A 17 -11.34 -3.21 -9.59
CA ASN A 17 -12.38 -2.97 -10.59
C ASN A 17 -13.61 -3.87 -10.32
N GLU A 18 -14.65 -3.81 -11.16
CA GLU A 18 -15.84 -4.65 -10.99
C GLU A 18 -15.55 -6.15 -11.12
N GLU A 19 -14.60 -6.55 -11.97
CA GLU A 19 -14.17 -7.95 -12.10
C GLU A 19 -13.49 -8.44 -10.83
N ASP A 20 -12.65 -7.61 -10.18
CA ASP A 20 -12.04 -7.94 -8.89
C ASP A 20 -13.09 -8.15 -7.80
N LYS A 21 -14.10 -7.27 -7.77
CA LYS A 21 -15.22 -7.35 -6.82
C LYS A 21 -16.07 -8.58 -7.07
N GLU A 22 -16.32 -8.93 -8.34
CA GLU A 22 -17.02 -10.16 -8.72
C GLU A 22 -16.25 -11.39 -8.27
N ALA A 23 -14.96 -11.48 -8.59
CA ALA A 23 -14.11 -12.59 -8.19
C ALA A 23 -14.07 -12.76 -6.66
N LEU A 24 -14.00 -11.65 -5.92
CA LEU A 24 -14.09 -11.67 -4.47
C LEU A 24 -15.46 -12.15 -3.98
N ARG A 25 -16.57 -11.73 -4.60
CA ARG A 25 -17.91 -12.18 -4.21
C ARG A 25 -18.10 -13.67 -4.45
N GLN A 26 -17.67 -14.18 -5.59
CA GLN A 26 -17.71 -15.61 -5.90
C GLN A 26 -16.90 -16.43 -4.90
N PHE A 27 -15.70 -15.95 -4.57
CA PHE A 27 -14.88 -16.58 -3.53
C PHE A 27 -15.57 -16.57 -2.15
N LEU A 28 -16.19 -15.46 -1.75
CA LEU A 28 -16.93 -15.39 -0.49
C LEU A 28 -18.11 -16.35 -0.45
N MET A 29 -18.83 -16.53 -1.55
CA MET A 29 -19.91 -17.52 -1.64
C MET A 29 -19.38 -18.96 -1.47
N GLN A 30 -18.27 -19.30 -2.14
CA GLN A 30 -17.61 -20.60 -1.99
C GLN A 30 -17.09 -20.82 -0.56
N LEU A 31 -16.50 -19.79 0.04
CA LEU A 31 -16.05 -19.83 1.43
C LEU A 31 -17.23 -20.10 2.36
N MET A 32 -18.32 -19.33 2.25
CA MET A 32 -19.51 -19.51 3.11
C MET A 32 -20.10 -20.91 2.98
N HIS A 33 -20.24 -21.42 1.75
CA HIS A 33 -20.67 -22.79 1.52
C HIS A 33 -19.76 -23.81 2.21
N THR A 34 -18.45 -23.64 2.04
CA THR A 34 -17.44 -24.50 2.70
C THR A 34 -17.56 -24.47 4.23
N LEU A 35 -17.74 -23.28 4.82
CA LEU A 35 -17.87 -23.09 6.26
C LEU A 35 -19.16 -23.67 6.85
N LEU A 36 -20.26 -23.66 6.09
CA LEU A 36 -21.57 -24.14 6.54
C LEU A 36 -21.75 -25.65 6.38
N GLU A 37 -21.16 -26.24 5.34
CA GLU A 37 -21.35 -27.66 5.04
C GLU A 37 -20.29 -28.57 5.65
N ASN A 38 -19.12 -28.03 6.03
CA ASN A 38 -18.04 -28.83 6.61
C ASN A 38 -17.87 -28.55 8.09
N ASP A 39 -17.68 -29.61 8.87
CA ASP A 39 -17.24 -29.53 10.25
C ASP A 39 -15.72 -29.26 10.28
N LEU A 40 -15.36 -27.99 10.16
CA LEU A 40 -13.97 -27.52 10.15
C LEU A 40 -13.23 -27.74 11.47
N SER A 41 -13.91 -28.20 12.53
CA SER A 41 -13.23 -28.64 13.75
C SER A 41 -12.32 -29.85 13.50
N LYS A 42 -12.55 -30.57 12.39
CA LYS A 42 -11.72 -31.70 11.93
C LYS A 42 -10.55 -31.27 11.04
N ASP A 43 -10.66 -30.12 10.39
CA ASP A 43 -9.61 -29.51 9.55
C ASP A 43 -8.69 -28.62 10.39
N MET A 44 -8.13 -29.19 11.46
CA MET A 44 -7.09 -28.52 12.22
C MET A 44 -5.77 -28.71 11.47
N ALA A 45 -5.57 -27.91 10.41
CA ALA A 45 -4.27 -27.73 9.80
C ALA A 45 -3.34 -27.14 10.87
N VAL A 46 -2.65 -28.01 11.62
CA VAL A 46 -1.60 -27.58 12.52
C VAL A 46 -0.53 -27.00 11.61
N LEU A 47 -0.43 -25.67 11.59
CA LEU A 47 0.66 -24.91 10.99
C LEU A 47 1.96 -25.25 11.76
N THR A 48 2.46 -26.47 11.56
CA THR A 48 3.70 -27.00 12.16
C THR A 48 4.94 -26.49 11.45
N THR A 49 4.79 -25.66 10.42
CA THR A 49 5.93 -25.02 9.77
C THR A 49 6.53 -23.99 10.73
N LYS A 50 7.41 -24.47 11.62
CA LYS A 50 8.44 -23.62 12.21
C LYS A 50 9.12 -22.93 11.04
N MET A 51 8.92 -21.61 10.90
CA MET A 51 9.71 -20.80 10.00
C MET A 51 11.15 -20.81 10.51
N THR A 52 11.93 -21.80 10.06
CA THR A 52 13.32 -22.02 10.46
C THR A 52 14.29 -21.08 9.74
N THR A 53 13.83 -20.40 8.68
CA THR A 53 14.67 -19.47 7.91
C THR A 53 14.33 -18.03 8.28
N LYS A 54 15.31 -17.35 8.89
CA LYS A 54 15.28 -15.89 9.07
C LYS A 54 15.37 -15.24 7.69
N ARG A 55 14.24 -15.02 7.03
CA ARG A 55 14.19 -14.34 5.73
C ARG A 55 14.71 -12.91 5.92
N SER A 56 15.54 -12.45 4.99
CA SER A 56 15.96 -11.04 4.97
C SER A 56 14.73 -10.15 4.85
N TYR A 57 14.69 -9.07 5.62
CA TYR A 57 13.68 -8.04 5.44
C TYR A 57 13.80 -7.42 4.04
N TYR A 58 12.66 -7.03 3.47
CA TYR A 58 12.61 -6.41 2.15
C TYR A 58 13.39 -5.08 2.15
N LYS A 59 14.24 -4.88 1.14
CA LYS A 59 14.98 -3.63 0.95
C LYS A 59 14.47 -2.95 -0.32
N PRO A 60 13.95 -1.71 -0.24
CA PRO A 60 13.61 -0.93 -1.42
C PRO A 60 14.83 -0.79 -2.34
N LEU A 61 14.59 -0.85 -3.65
CA LEU A 61 15.63 -0.69 -4.66
C LEU A 61 15.39 0.59 -5.46
N LYS A 62 16.47 1.23 -5.89
CA LYS A 62 16.50 2.29 -6.90
C LYS A 62 16.27 1.70 -8.29
N GLU A 63 16.11 2.57 -9.29
CA GLU A 63 15.91 2.13 -10.67
C GLU A 63 17.09 1.30 -11.23
N ASP A 64 18.32 1.59 -10.78
CA ASP A 64 19.54 0.85 -11.15
C ASP A 64 19.72 -0.49 -10.39
N GLY A 65 18.79 -0.84 -9.50
CA GLY A 65 18.83 -2.06 -8.69
C GLY A 65 19.65 -1.97 -7.41
N THR A 66 20.29 -0.83 -7.12
CA THR A 66 20.98 -0.60 -5.84
C THR A 66 19.96 -0.31 -4.71
N PRO A 67 20.33 -0.48 -3.42
CA PRO A 67 19.42 -0.16 -2.31
C PRO A 67 19.02 1.32 -2.26
N ALA A 68 17.73 1.61 -2.07
CA ALA A 68 17.20 2.95 -1.88
C ALA A 68 17.03 3.28 -0.39
N HIS A 69 17.55 4.44 0.06
CA HIS A 69 17.65 4.83 1.46
C HIS A 69 16.86 6.10 1.80
N PHE A 70 15.53 6.01 1.74
CA PHE A 70 14.62 7.15 1.98
C PHE A 70 13.89 7.09 3.34
N LEU A 71 14.51 6.51 4.39
CA LEU A 71 13.89 6.38 5.72
C LEU A 71 13.46 7.74 6.29
N LYS A 72 14.29 8.77 6.08
CA LYS A 72 14.06 10.15 6.53
C LYS A 72 13.22 10.99 5.56
N ALA A 73 12.84 10.47 4.40
CA ALA A 73 12.01 11.20 3.46
C ALA A 73 10.62 11.46 4.07
N THR A 74 10.20 12.71 4.03
CA THR A 74 8.93 13.23 4.53
C THR A 74 8.27 14.13 3.48
N PRO A 75 6.94 14.30 3.51
CA PRO A 75 6.27 15.13 2.53
C PRO A 75 6.59 16.60 2.76
N LYS A 76 6.85 17.33 1.68
CA LYS A 76 7.01 18.78 1.63
C LYS A 76 5.74 19.45 1.12
N THR A 77 5.68 20.77 1.26
CA THR A 77 4.53 21.58 0.82
C THR A 77 4.97 22.72 -0.09
N ARG A 78 4.32 22.86 -1.24
CA ARG A 78 4.43 24.04 -2.11
C ARG A 78 3.56 25.16 -1.53
N LEU A 79 4.21 26.23 -1.05
CA LEU A 79 3.53 27.29 -0.30
C LEU A 79 2.59 28.13 -1.17
N ASP A 80 2.96 28.32 -2.43
CA ASP A 80 2.21 29.00 -3.49
C ASP A 80 0.89 28.29 -3.86
N PHE A 81 0.81 26.98 -3.66
CA PHE A 81 -0.42 26.20 -3.91
C PHE A 81 -1.24 25.94 -2.64
N CYS A 82 -0.64 26.02 -1.45
CA CYS A 82 -1.30 25.55 -0.25
C CYS A 82 -2.35 26.54 0.29
N THR A 83 -3.60 26.11 0.34
CA THR A 83 -4.72 26.88 0.90
C THR A 83 -4.87 26.77 2.43
N LYS A 84 -3.94 26.09 3.11
CA LYS A 84 -3.98 25.82 4.56
C LYS A 84 -5.29 25.17 5.05
N CYS A 85 -5.90 24.30 4.24
CA CYS A 85 -7.17 23.64 4.59
C CYS A 85 -7.07 22.56 5.68
N GLY A 86 -5.87 22.11 6.06
CA GLY A 86 -5.67 21.10 7.11
C GLY A 86 -5.99 19.65 6.75
N ILE A 87 -6.59 19.38 5.59
CA ILE A 87 -6.98 18.02 5.14
C ILE A 87 -5.82 17.02 5.24
N CYS A 88 -4.59 17.45 4.91
CA CYS A 88 -3.41 16.60 5.00
C CYS A 88 -3.11 16.11 6.43
N ALA A 89 -3.32 16.96 7.44
CA ALA A 89 -3.11 16.58 8.84
C ALA A 89 -4.20 15.62 9.31
N THR A 90 -5.47 15.91 8.97
CA THR A 90 -6.62 15.03 9.28
C THR A 90 -6.47 13.62 8.69
N HIS A 91 -5.95 13.51 7.47
CA HIS A 91 -5.79 12.21 6.79
C HIS A 91 -4.48 11.49 7.15
N CYS A 92 -3.61 12.07 7.98
CA CYS A 92 -2.38 11.41 8.36
C CYS A 92 -2.67 10.35 9.44
N PRO A 93 -2.59 9.04 9.15
CA PRO A 93 -2.90 8.01 10.14
C PRO A 93 -1.89 7.97 11.29
N MET A 94 -0.72 8.60 11.09
CA MET A 94 0.34 8.67 12.09
C MET A 94 0.29 9.96 12.92
N GLY A 95 -0.63 10.89 12.63
CA GLY A 95 -0.65 12.21 13.26
C GLY A 95 0.66 12.99 13.06
N ALA A 96 1.39 12.73 11.98
CA ALA A 96 2.76 13.23 11.80
C ALA A 96 2.85 14.68 11.32
N ILE A 97 1.75 15.30 10.89
CA ILE A 97 1.71 16.67 10.37
C ILE A 97 1.10 17.57 11.45
N SER A 98 1.77 18.68 11.78
CA SER A 98 1.28 19.61 12.80
C SER A 98 -0.06 20.26 12.39
N PHE A 99 -0.96 20.41 13.38
CA PHE A 99 -2.21 21.16 13.20
C PHE A 99 -2.03 22.68 13.34
N GLU A 100 -0.92 23.13 13.93
CA GLU A 100 -0.58 24.56 14.03
C GLU A 100 0.09 25.05 12.74
N ASN A 101 0.90 24.19 12.12
CA ASN A 101 1.60 24.47 10.87
C ASN A 101 1.62 23.23 9.98
N PHE A 102 0.74 23.18 8.99
CA PHE A 102 0.60 22.04 8.08
C PHE A 102 1.82 21.75 7.19
N TYR A 103 2.87 22.58 7.27
CA TYR A 103 4.13 22.37 6.56
C TYR A 103 5.13 21.54 7.36
N GLU A 104 4.91 21.43 8.68
CA GLU A 104 5.83 20.79 9.60
C GLU A 104 5.45 19.34 9.86
N ILE A 105 6.49 18.48 9.88
CA ILE A 105 6.38 17.06 10.17
C ILE A 105 6.95 16.82 11.57
N ILE A 106 6.06 16.66 12.54
CA ILE A 106 6.38 16.53 13.96
C ILE A 106 6.44 15.07 14.43
N GLY A 107 5.97 14.13 13.60
CA GLY A 107 5.91 12.71 13.93
C GLY A 107 6.50 11.81 12.85
N THR A 108 6.31 10.49 13.02
CA THR A 108 6.86 9.50 12.08
C THR A 108 6.02 9.41 10.81
N CYS A 109 6.63 9.69 9.66
CA CYS A 109 6.01 9.48 8.36
C CYS A 109 6.27 8.05 7.82
N ILE A 110 5.20 7.25 7.73
CA ILE A 110 5.23 5.92 7.10
C ILE A 110 5.14 5.95 5.57
N LYS A 111 5.16 7.15 4.97
CA LYS A 111 5.10 7.35 3.50
C LYS A 111 3.85 6.78 2.83
N CYS A 112 2.72 6.67 3.53
CA CYS A 112 1.46 6.15 2.97
C CYS A 112 0.82 7.00 1.86
N GLN A 113 1.36 8.19 1.57
CA GLN A 113 0.87 9.15 0.56
C GLN A 113 -0.54 9.71 0.77
N ALA A 114 -1.22 9.39 1.88
CA ALA A 114 -2.57 9.92 2.16
C ALA A 114 -2.63 11.46 2.07
N CYS A 115 -1.65 12.15 2.65
CA CYS A 115 -1.58 13.62 2.62
C CYS A 115 -1.32 14.21 1.21
N VAL A 116 -0.68 13.46 0.32
CA VAL A 116 -0.42 13.87 -1.07
C VAL A 116 -1.67 13.66 -1.90
N GLN A 117 -2.29 12.47 -1.77
CA GLN A 117 -3.48 12.10 -2.54
C GLN A 117 -4.70 12.95 -2.17
N SER A 118 -4.92 13.23 -0.88
CA SER A 118 -6.06 14.02 -0.40
C SER A 118 -5.90 15.53 -0.58
N CYS A 119 -4.71 16.01 -0.99
CA CYS A 119 -4.48 17.43 -1.19
C CYS A 119 -5.14 17.90 -2.50
N LEU A 120 -6.31 18.54 -2.39
CA LEU A 120 -7.05 19.09 -3.52
C LEU A 120 -6.24 20.13 -4.32
N ALA A 121 -5.44 20.95 -3.63
CA ALA A 121 -4.57 21.94 -4.27
C ALA A 121 -3.25 21.34 -4.80
N LYS A 122 -3.03 20.02 -4.64
CA LYS A 122 -1.80 19.31 -5.05
C LYS A 122 -0.50 19.94 -4.53
N ALA A 123 -0.58 20.54 -3.34
CA ALA A 123 0.54 21.23 -2.71
C ALA A 123 1.51 20.29 -1.97
N LYS A 124 1.07 19.09 -1.56
CA LYS A 124 1.89 18.11 -0.84
C LYS A 124 2.64 17.20 -1.83
N TYR A 125 3.92 16.95 -1.59
CA TYR A 125 4.76 16.12 -2.47
C TYR A 125 5.96 15.51 -1.74
N PHE A 126 6.65 14.56 -2.37
CA PHE A 126 7.97 14.08 -1.97
C PHE A 126 8.99 14.43 -3.07
N ASP A 127 10.21 14.78 -2.68
CA ASP A 127 11.30 15.11 -3.60
C ASP A 127 12.64 14.45 -3.24
N ASP A 128 12.62 13.51 -2.30
CA ASP A 128 13.80 12.71 -1.96
C ASP A 128 14.20 11.85 -3.17
N ALA A 129 15.45 11.98 -3.60
CA ALA A 129 15.92 11.36 -4.85
C ALA A 129 15.85 9.82 -4.81
N ASP A 130 16.15 9.20 -3.66
CA ASP A 130 16.09 7.76 -3.49
C ASP A 130 14.64 7.26 -3.47
N PHE A 131 13.72 8.02 -2.85
CA PHE A 131 12.29 7.74 -2.92
C PHE A 131 11.79 7.80 -4.37
N LEU A 132 12.11 8.88 -5.11
CA LEU A 132 11.69 9.03 -6.50
C LEU A 132 12.27 7.94 -7.42
N SER A 133 13.54 7.57 -7.22
CA SER A 133 14.16 6.46 -7.95
C SER A 133 13.48 5.12 -7.63
N HIS A 134 13.06 4.91 -6.38
CA HIS A 134 12.29 3.73 -6.01
C HIS A 134 10.90 3.69 -6.68
N VAL A 135 10.22 4.83 -6.77
CA VAL A 135 8.95 4.92 -7.52
C VAL A 135 9.18 4.56 -8.99
N ALA A 136 10.22 5.11 -9.64
CA ALA A 136 10.57 4.77 -11.01
C ALA A 136 10.88 3.28 -11.20
N MET A 137 11.60 2.66 -10.25
CA MET A 137 11.84 1.22 -10.23
C MET A 137 10.53 0.42 -10.20
N LEU A 138 9.58 0.81 -9.34
CA LEU A 138 8.28 0.14 -9.26
C LEU A 138 7.50 0.29 -10.57
N GLU A 139 7.43 1.50 -11.11
CA GLU A 139 6.75 1.83 -12.36
C GLU A 139 7.36 1.07 -13.54
N LYS A 140 8.66 0.83 -13.56
CA LYS A 140 9.33 0.08 -14.65
C LYS A 140 9.04 -1.42 -14.59
N ASN A 141 9.01 -2.00 -13.39
CA ASN A 141 9.06 -3.45 -13.21
C ASN A 141 7.70 -4.11 -12.96
N TYR A 142 6.68 -3.37 -12.52
CA TYR A 142 5.42 -3.96 -12.02
C TYR A 142 4.15 -3.45 -12.72
N GLN A 143 4.24 -2.98 -13.97
CA GLN A 143 3.07 -2.48 -14.71
C GLN A 143 2.07 -3.58 -15.06
N LYS A 144 2.53 -4.82 -15.26
CA LYS A 144 1.65 -5.92 -15.64
C LYS A 144 0.71 -6.26 -14.48
N PRO A 145 -0.62 -6.20 -14.67
CA PRO A 145 -1.56 -6.57 -13.62
C PRO A 145 -1.37 -8.03 -13.22
N LYS A 146 -1.52 -8.32 -11.93
CA LYS A 146 -1.58 -9.69 -11.41
C LYS A 146 -3.04 -10.08 -11.21
N GLU A 147 -3.38 -11.27 -11.66
CA GLU A 147 -4.68 -11.87 -11.40
C GLU A 147 -4.87 -12.18 -9.91
N ASN A 148 -6.12 -12.09 -9.45
CA ASN A 148 -6.46 -12.49 -8.10
C ASN A 148 -6.34 -14.00 -7.95
N THR A 149 -5.66 -14.44 -6.90
CA THR A 149 -5.58 -15.86 -6.52
C THR A 149 -6.23 -16.05 -5.17
N PHE A 150 -7.13 -17.03 -5.09
CA PHE A 150 -7.88 -17.38 -3.90
C PHE A 150 -7.63 -18.84 -3.54
N TRP A 151 -7.59 -19.15 -2.25
CA TRP A 151 -7.25 -20.48 -1.74
C TRP A 151 -8.27 -20.89 -0.69
N LEU A 152 -8.92 -22.05 -0.87
CA LEU A 152 -9.75 -22.72 0.15
C LEU A 152 -9.06 -24.02 0.57
N ALA A 153 -9.14 -24.33 1.86
CA ALA A 153 -8.40 -25.45 2.48
C ALA A 153 -8.73 -26.84 1.87
N ASN A 154 -9.87 -26.99 1.19
CA ASN A 154 -10.39 -28.28 0.72
C ASN A 154 -10.35 -28.44 -0.82
N THR A 155 -9.45 -27.71 -1.51
CA THR A 155 -9.30 -27.76 -2.99
C THR A 155 -7.88 -28.13 -3.44
N LEU A 156 -7.26 -29.12 -2.79
CA LEU A 156 -6.09 -29.85 -3.30
C LEU A 156 -6.41 -31.34 -3.45
#